data_AF-I4VSX4-F1
#
_entry.id   AF-I4VSX4-F1
#
_cell.length_a   1.000
_cell.length_b   1.000
_cell.length_c   1.000
_cell.angle_alpha   90.00
_cell.angle_beta   90.00
_cell.angle_gamma   90.00
#
_symmetry.space_group_name_H-M   'P 1'
#
loop_
_entity.id
_entity.type
_entity.pdbx_description
1 polymer ?
#
loop_
_entity_poly.entity_id
_entity_poly.type
_entity_poly.pdbx_seq_one_letter_code
_entity_poly.pdbx_strand_id
1 'polypeptide(L)'
;MPDSAFDAALESHGHDNPVLRAGMDVPMQAEVASLPVEILHPIMIDWMWESPSELIPSNEQIRAVIAILRARPDAKHPDVRALIHSCEAYLLD
;
A
#
# COMPACT_ATOMS: atom_id res chain seq x y z
N MET A 1 11.62 18.87 -10.34
CA MET A 1 11.48 17.56 -11.01
C MET A 1 11.74 17.77 -12.49
N PRO A 2 12.44 16.87 -13.18
CA PRO A 2 12.72 17.01 -14.62
C PRO A 2 11.49 16.63 -15.46
N ASP A 3 11.27 17.33 -16.56
CA ASP A 3 10.14 17.09 -17.49
C ASP A 3 10.14 15.65 -18.03
N SER A 4 11.32 15.04 -18.16
CA SER A 4 11.48 13.65 -18.57
C SER A 4 10.81 12.62 -17.66
N ALA A 5 10.60 12.94 -16.38
CA ALA A 5 9.91 12.05 -15.45
C ALA A 5 8.39 12.02 -15.68
N PHE A 6 7.81 13.11 -16.18
CA PHE A 6 6.39 13.17 -16.53
C PHE A 6 6.10 12.41 -17.83
N ASP A 7 6.97 12.53 -18.82
CA ASP A 7 6.82 11.81 -20.09
C ASP A 7 6.89 10.30 -19.90
N ALA A 8 7.83 9.81 -19.08
CA ALA A 8 7.96 8.38 -18.77
C ALA A 8 6.73 7.83 -18.02
N ALA A 9 6.16 8.61 -17.09
CA ALA A 9 4.93 8.23 -16.39
C ALA A 9 3.72 8.21 -17.35
N LEU A 10 3.64 9.16 -18.29
CA LEU A 10 2.59 9.22 -19.30
C LEU A 10 2.65 8.02 -20.27
N GLU A 11 3.85 7.62 -20.70
CA GLU A 11 4.05 6.44 -21.54
C GLU A 11 3.70 5.14 -20.81
N SER A 12 4.04 5.02 -19.52
CA SER A 12 3.78 3.81 -18.73
C SER A 12 2.31 3.64 -18.34
N HIS A 13 1.58 4.73 -18.10
CA HIS A 13 0.20 4.68 -17.60
C HIS A 13 -0.87 4.87 -18.67
N GLY A 14 -0.47 5.18 -19.91
CA GLY A 14 -1.34 5.38 -21.06
C GLY A 14 -1.81 6.83 -21.19
N HIS A 15 -1.76 7.37 -22.41
CA HIS A 15 -2.08 8.77 -22.71
C HIS A 15 -3.54 9.16 -22.39
N ASP A 16 -4.44 8.16 -22.35
CA ASP A 16 -5.88 8.33 -22.06
C ASP A 16 -6.26 7.87 -20.63
N ASN A 17 -5.30 7.80 -19.70
CA ASN A 17 -5.60 7.49 -18.32
C ASN A 17 -6.26 8.70 -17.63
N PRO A 18 -7.57 8.65 -17.29
CA PRO A 18 -8.25 9.79 -16.68
C PRO A 18 -7.81 10.02 -15.23
N VAL A 19 -6.94 9.16 -14.69
CA VAL A 19 -6.49 9.18 -13.31
C VAL A 19 -5.14 9.88 -13.22
N LEU A 20 -5.18 11.13 -12.76
CA LEU A 20 -4.00 11.80 -12.22
C LEU A 20 -3.70 11.22 -10.84
N ARG A 21 -2.70 10.34 -10.71
CA ARG A 21 -2.20 9.90 -9.40
C ARG A 21 -1.41 11.04 -8.76
N ALA A 22 -2.04 11.77 -7.85
CA ALA A 22 -1.41 12.83 -7.06
C ALA A 22 -0.57 12.22 -5.93
N GLY A 23 0.57 11.60 -6.27
CA GLY A 23 1.45 10.95 -5.30
C GLY A 23 0.97 9.56 -4.87
N MET A 24 1.64 9.01 -3.86
CA MET A 24 1.32 7.72 -3.24
C MET A 24 1.06 7.92 -1.75
N ASP A 25 -0.03 7.32 -1.26
CA ASP A 25 -0.37 7.31 0.15
C ASP A 25 0.41 6.21 0.88
N VAL A 26 1.34 6.60 1.74
CA VAL A 26 2.06 5.69 2.63
C VAL A 26 1.33 5.65 3.98
N PRO A 27 0.82 4.49 4.41
CA PRO A 27 -0.02 4.41 5.60
C PRO A 27 0.79 4.64 6.88
N MET A 28 0.29 5.53 7.73
CA MET A 28 0.82 5.73 9.08
C MET A 28 0.37 4.60 10.01
N GLN A 29 1.16 4.31 11.05
CA GLN A 29 0.80 3.25 12.03
C GLN A 29 -0.57 3.47 12.67
N ALA A 30 -0.94 4.72 12.96
CA ALA A 30 -2.25 5.06 13.49
C ALA A 30 -3.37 4.70 12.51
N GLU A 31 -3.17 4.93 11.21
CA GLU A 31 -4.13 4.60 10.16
C GLU A 31 -4.29 3.09 10.01
N VAL A 32 -3.19 2.34 10.04
CA VAL A 32 -3.23 0.86 10.05
C VAL A 32 -4.03 0.34 11.24
N ALA A 33 -3.90 0.98 12.40
CA ALA A 33 -4.59 0.58 13.63
C ALA A 33 -6.08 0.93 13.64
N SER A 34 -6.51 2.02 13.00
CA SER A 34 -7.87 2.56 13.19
C SER A 34 -8.73 2.66 11.94
N LEU A 35 -8.16 2.68 10.73
CA LEU A 35 -8.96 2.81 9.53
C LEU A 35 -9.83 1.56 9.28
N PRO A 36 -11.07 1.72 8.80
CA PRO A 36 -11.86 0.61 8.27
C PRO A 36 -11.07 -0.15 7.20
N VAL A 37 -11.18 -1.47 7.20
CA VAL A 37 -10.37 -2.33 6.33
C VAL A 37 -10.63 -2.07 4.85
N GLU A 38 -11.84 -1.65 4.50
CA GLU A 38 -12.25 -1.29 3.14
C GLU A 38 -11.52 -0.07 2.60
N ILE A 39 -11.08 0.83 3.50
CA ILE A 39 -10.28 2.02 3.17
C ILE A 39 -8.79 1.68 3.24
N LEU A 40 -8.37 0.93 4.26
CA LEU A 40 -6.97 0.58 4.46
C LEU A 40 -6.42 -0.36 3.38
N HIS A 41 -7.25 -1.29 2.89
CA HIS A 41 -6.84 -2.31 1.94
C HIS A 41 -6.26 -1.73 0.63
N PRO A 42 -6.96 -0.85 -0.12
CA PRO A 42 -6.38 -0.28 -1.34
C PRO A 42 -5.08 0.50 -1.08
N ILE A 43 -4.99 1.25 0.02
CA ILE A 43 -3.77 1.99 0.40
C ILE A 43 -2.59 1.03 0.60
N MET A 44 -2.81 -0.07 1.34
CA MET A 44 -1.78 -1.07 1.58
C MET A 44 -1.34 -1.80 0.31
N ILE A 45 -2.28 -2.12 -0.59
CA ILE A 45 -1.97 -2.79 -1.86
C ILE A 45 -1.15 -1.86 -2.77
N ASP A 46 -1.57 -0.61 -2.94
CA ASP A 46 -0.82 0.37 -3.74
C ASP A 46 0.59 0.58 -3.15
N TRP A 47 0.71 0.69 -1.82
CA TRP A 47 2.01 0.83 -1.18
C TRP A 47 2.91 -0.42 -1.35
N MET A 48 2.37 -1.63 -1.25
CA MET A 48 3.20 -2.85 -1.38
C MET A 48 3.66 -3.10 -2.81
N TRP A 49 2.79 -2.91 -3.81
CA TRP A 49 3.01 -3.45 -5.15
C TRP A 49 3.19 -2.39 -6.24
N GLU A 50 2.69 -1.18 -6.00
CA GLU A 50 2.69 -0.10 -6.99
C GLU A 50 3.64 1.04 -6.59
N SER A 51 4.37 0.89 -5.48
CA SER A 51 5.30 1.90 -4.98
C SER A 51 6.43 2.21 -5.95
N PRO A 52 6.78 3.49 -6.15
CA PRO A 52 8.08 3.82 -6.73
C PRO A 52 9.19 3.28 -5.82
N SER A 53 10.36 3.01 -6.38
CA SER A 53 11.44 2.30 -5.69
C SER A 53 11.89 2.97 -4.38
N GLU A 54 11.75 4.29 -4.25
CA GLU A 54 12.09 5.02 -3.04
C GLU A 54 11.09 4.83 -1.88
N LEU A 55 9.88 4.34 -2.16
CA LEU A 55 8.78 4.20 -1.19
C LEU A 55 8.37 2.74 -0.94
N ILE A 56 8.98 1.78 -1.64
CA ILE A 56 8.75 0.35 -1.43
C ILE A 56 8.94 0.03 0.06
N PRO A 57 7.95 -0.59 0.72
CA PRO A 57 8.05 -0.90 2.14
C PRO A 57 9.16 -1.92 2.39
N SER A 58 9.97 -1.66 3.40
CA SER A 58 10.92 -2.66 3.89
C SER A 58 10.21 -3.81 4.60
N ASN A 59 10.87 -4.96 4.66
CA ASN A 59 10.37 -6.13 5.40
C ASN A 59 10.09 -5.82 6.88
N GLU A 60 10.84 -4.91 7.50
CA GLU A 60 10.59 -4.48 8.88
C GLU A 60 9.30 -3.68 9.01
N GLN A 61 9.03 -2.75 8.08
CA GLN A 61 7.80 -1.97 8.04
C GLN A 61 6.58 -2.88 7.86
N ILE A 62 6.63 -3.86 6.95
CA ILE A 62 5.53 -4.82 6.75
C ILE A 62 5.31 -5.70 7.98
N ARG A 63 6.37 -6.15 8.66
CA ARG A 63 6.22 -6.88 9.94
C ARG A 63 5.55 -6.03 11.01
N ALA A 64 5.88 -4.73 11.09
CA ALA A 64 5.22 -3.81 12.02
C ALA A 64 3.73 -3.65 11.70
N VAL A 65 3.38 -3.52 10.41
CA VAL A 65 1.97 -3.49 9.96
C VAL A 65 1.23 -4.76 10.37
N ILE A 66 1.79 -5.94 10.10
CA ILE A 66 1.19 -7.22 10.48
C ILE A 66 0.93 -7.28 11.99
N ALA A 67 1.89 -6.83 12.81
CA ALA A 67 1.74 -6.79 14.26
C ALA A 67 0.57 -5.89 14.69
N ILE A 68 0.44 -4.70 14.08
CA ILE A 68 -0.68 -3.78 14.34
C ILE A 68 -2.00 -4.41 13.91
N LEU A 69 -2.10 -4.94 12.69
CA LEU A 69 -3.33 -5.55 12.17
C LEU A 69 -3.80 -6.73 13.03
N ARG A 70 -2.88 -7.56 13.51
CA ARG A 70 -3.18 -8.68 14.43
C ARG A 70 -3.66 -8.23 15.80
N ALA A 71 -3.28 -7.02 16.24
CA ALA A 71 -3.70 -6.45 17.52
C ALA A 71 -5.05 -5.71 17.46
N ARG A 72 -5.60 -5.47 16.25
CA ARG A 72 -6.88 -4.78 16.10
C ARG A 72 -8.04 -5.59 16.70
N PRO A 73 -9.10 -4.91 17.21
CA PRO A 73 -10.30 -5.60 17.71
C PRO A 73 -11.01 -6.46 16.65
N ASP A 74 -10.93 -6.06 15.38
CA ASP A 74 -11.52 -6.72 14.22
C ASP A 74 -10.54 -7.67 13.50
N ALA A 75 -9.40 -8.04 14.11
CA ALA A 75 -8.38 -8.90 13.47
C ALA A 75 -8.90 -10.26 12.95
N LYS A 76 -10.05 -10.73 13.45
CA LYS A 76 -10.69 -11.97 12.98
C LYS A 76 -11.60 -11.77 11.77
N HIS A 77 -11.89 -10.52 11.39
CA HIS A 77 -12.69 -10.20 10.22
C HIS A 77 -12.03 -10.78 8.96
N PRO A 78 -12.79 -11.40 8.04
CA PRO A 78 -12.24 -12.01 6.84
C PRO A 78 -11.33 -11.08 6.03
N ASP A 79 -11.75 -9.82 5.87
CA ASP A 79 -11.00 -8.85 5.07
C ASP A 79 -9.70 -8.41 5.74
N VAL A 80 -9.68 -8.27 7.08
CA VAL A 80 -8.44 -7.98 7.83
C VAL A 80 -7.49 -9.15 7.74
N ARG A 81 -8.00 -10.39 7.82
CA ARG A 81 -7.19 -11.60 7.63
C ARG A 81 -6.63 -11.71 6.22
N ALA A 82 -7.41 -11.37 5.20
CA ALA A 82 -6.95 -11.33 3.82
C ALA A 82 -5.82 -10.30 3.65
N LEU A 83 -5.97 -9.10 4.22
CA LEU A 83 -4.91 -8.09 4.18
C LEU A 83 -3.63 -8.54 4.91
N ILE A 84 -3.75 -9.19 6.08
CA ILE A 84 -2.60 -9.79 6.79
C ILE A 84 -1.91 -10.82 5.90
N HIS A 85 -2.69 -11.68 5.21
CA HIS A 85 -2.14 -12.68 4.32
C HIS A 85 -1.39 -12.06 3.13
N SER A 86 -1.93 -10.98 2.54
CA SER A 86 -1.23 -10.24 1.48
C SER A 86 0.09 -9.65 1.98
N CYS A 87 0.13 -9.11 3.20
CA CYS A 87 1.36 -8.62 3.83
C CYS A 87 2.37 -9.76 4.07
N GLU A 88 1.91 -10.95 4.45
CA GLU A 88 2.77 -12.12 4.64
C GLU A 88 3.31 -12.64 3.31
N ALA A 89 2.51 -12.63 2.25
CA ALA A 89 2.93 -13.01 0.90
C ALA A 89 4.03 -12.07 0.37
N TYR A 90 3.88 -10.76 0.60
CA TYR A 90 4.91 -9.77 0.25
C TYR A 90 6.27 -10.07 0.89
N LEU A 91 6.32 -10.63 2.09
CA LEU A 91 7.59 -10.97 2.77
C LEU A 91 8.27 -12.24 2.21
N LEU A 92 7.60 -12.98 1.33
CA LEU A 92 8.08 -14.22 0.73
C LEU A 92 8.49 -14.07 -0.73
N ASP A 93 8.09 -12.96 -1.37
CA ASP A 93 8.51 -12.56 -2.72
C ASP A 93 9.91 -11.93 -2.69
#